data_AF-A0A2G5SZ31-F1
#
_entry.id   AF-A0A2G5SZ31-F1
#
_cell.length_a   1.000
_cell.length_b   1.000
_cell.length_c   1.000
_cell.angle_alpha   90.00
_cell.angle_beta   90.00
_cell.angle_gamma   90.00
#
_symmetry.space_group_name_H-M   'P 1'
#
loop_
_entity.id
_entity.type
_entity.pdbx_description
1 polymer ?
#
loop_
_entity_poly.entity_id
_entity_poly.type
_entity_poly.pdbx_seq_one_letter_code
_entity_poly.pdbx_strand_id
1 'polypeptide(L)'
;MVYMTIRLVGGEEDKFFRRIVLDSQIKLDELMKEIQSVTIIPPEFQQIEFRSEELPDNLHPLESINDFENIVVKHSHLCHWNAYLNHVKKFNEAQEDETKQNSAESAQRLYNKLSGSSFFIVYPYFDIAVTKHHKPISKYLDKHARWIEDAVKNFFALSMFNRQNPEIEFEETISEKLPAVICKITVNSITHKYKITALNNAGKISQASRWDDDLIELYCYKLLESIGVGPRIVIIPHCVASELILYIGTTTTEITHAVVQMHLLAVILSLCDIHEENSGLNANSDPIILDFIMSNYRDPKNRFLYDNNIICSIRARDVLLNCDSTTRLQIAKDAIRKWNLMDKLGKVLELMDKEDFCRKMSDFDKKKQDLDQFVENVRSNIVEFSRD
;
A
#
# COMPACT_ATOMS: atom_id res chain seq x y z
N MET A 1 47.32 -16.46 12.67
CA MET A 1 46.13 -15.79 13.23
C MET A 1 46.54 -14.45 13.78
N VAL A 2 45.73 -13.43 13.53
CA VAL A 2 45.95 -12.04 13.91
C VAL A 2 44.70 -11.47 14.58
N TYR A 3 44.89 -10.59 15.55
CA TYR A 3 43.80 -9.85 16.20
C TYR A 3 43.57 -8.53 15.49
N MET A 4 42.37 -8.33 14.95
CA MET A 4 42.01 -7.13 14.21
C MET A 4 40.88 -6.36 14.90
N THR A 5 40.81 -5.06 14.61
CA THR A 5 39.57 -4.29 14.77
C THR A 5 39.02 -3.87 13.41
N ILE A 6 37.74 -4.11 13.18
CA ILE A 6 37.01 -3.59 12.02
C ILE A 6 36.36 -2.28 12.46
N ARG A 7 36.72 -1.17 11.80
CA ARG A 7 36.16 0.16 12.04
C ARG A 7 35.15 0.47 10.92
N LEU A 8 33.87 0.40 11.25
CA LEU A 8 32.80 0.83 10.35
C LEU A 8 32.62 2.34 10.44
N VAL A 9 32.75 3.04 9.31
CA VAL A 9 32.68 4.50 9.22
C VAL A 9 31.50 4.95 8.36
N GLY A 10 31.18 6.26 8.41
CA GLY A 10 30.16 6.90 7.59
C GLY A 10 28.76 6.96 8.21
N GLY A 11 28.57 6.43 9.42
CA GLY A 11 27.40 6.68 10.25
C GLY A 11 27.52 7.98 11.06
N GLU A 12 26.63 8.18 12.03
CA GLU A 12 26.70 9.30 12.99
C GLU A 12 27.99 9.24 13.82
N GLU A 13 28.35 8.03 14.26
CA GLU A 13 29.60 7.72 14.92
C GLU A 13 30.23 6.47 14.29
N ASP A 14 31.55 6.35 14.43
CA ASP A 14 32.26 5.15 14.01
C ASP A 14 31.96 3.98 14.95
N LYS A 15 31.68 2.81 14.37
CA LYS A 15 31.49 1.58 15.12
C LYS A 15 32.74 0.72 15.07
N PHE A 16 33.16 0.20 16.22
CA PHE A 16 34.38 -0.61 16.34
C PHE A 16 34.02 -2.04 16.74
N PHE A 17 34.38 -3.00 15.89
CA PHE A 17 34.27 -4.43 16.17
C PHE A 17 35.67 -4.95 16.51
N ARG A 18 35.94 -5.11 17.81
CA ARG A 18 37.28 -5.41 18.33
C ARG A 18 37.47 -6.91 18.53
N ARG A 19 38.74 -7.35 18.51
CA ARG A 19 39.17 -8.74 18.78
C ARG A 19 38.61 -9.74 17.75
N ILE A 20 38.50 -9.30 16.50
CA ILE A 20 38.18 -10.22 15.39
C ILE A 20 39.44 -11.03 15.12
N VAL A 21 39.34 -12.36 15.21
CA VAL A 21 40.46 -13.28 14.98
C VAL A 21 40.40 -13.73 13.53
N LEU A 22 41.41 -13.37 12.75
CA LEU A 22 41.48 -13.73 11.33
C LEU A 22 42.76 -14.51 11.04
N ASP A 23 42.74 -15.35 10.01
CA ASP A 23 43.96 -15.89 9.43
C ASP A 23 44.66 -14.79 8.63
N SER A 24 45.99 -14.65 8.77
CA SER A 24 46.76 -13.70 7.95
C SER A 24 46.81 -14.13 6.48
N GLN A 25 46.53 -15.42 6.21
CA GLN A 25 46.40 -15.98 4.86
C GLN A 25 44.92 -16.13 4.44
N ILE A 26 43.99 -15.41 5.09
CA ILE A 26 42.58 -15.42 4.69
C ILE A 26 42.43 -14.96 3.23
N LYS A 27 41.52 -15.59 2.50
CA LYS A 27 41.19 -15.16 1.13
C LYS A 27 40.31 -13.92 1.13
N LEU A 28 40.38 -13.09 0.09
CA LEU A 28 39.54 -11.89 -0.03
C LEU A 28 38.04 -12.19 0.14
N ASP A 29 37.51 -13.21 -0.55
CA ASP A 29 36.09 -13.60 -0.44
C ASP A 29 35.69 -14.01 0.98
N GLU A 30 36.60 -14.67 1.71
CA GLU A 30 36.38 -15.08 3.09
C GLU A 30 36.43 -13.88 4.03
N LEU A 31 37.39 -12.97 3.83
CA LEU A 31 37.48 -11.70 4.55
C LEU A 31 36.21 -10.86 4.39
N MET A 32 35.69 -10.75 3.16
CA MET A 32 34.44 -10.02 2.89
C MET A 32 33.24 -10.65 3.61
N LYS A 33 33.18 -11.98 3.72
CA LYS A 33 32.14 -12.67 4.50
C LYS A 33 32.28 -12.42 6.00
N GLU A 34 33.51 -12.41 6.53
CA GLU A 34 33.77 -12.07 7.93
C GLU A 34 33.34 -10.62 8.22
N ILE A 35 33.67 -9.68 7.34
CA ILE A 35 33.22 -8.28 7.44
C ILE A 35 31.69 -8.19 7.38
N GLN A 36 31.05 -8.92 6.47
CA GLN A 36 29.58 -8.96 6.38
C GLN A 36 28.96 -9.49 7.68
N SER A 37 29.55 -10.52 8.30
CA SER A 37 29.00 -11.13 9.51
C SER A 37 28.91 -10.14 10.70
N VAL A 38 29.82 -9.17 10.76
CA VAL A 38 29.86 -8.18 11.85
C VAL A 38 29.23 -6.84 11.47
N THR A 39 29.41 -6.38 10.22
CA THR A 39 28.91 -5.07 9.77
C THR A 39 27.55 -5.12 9.09
N ILE A 40 27.13 -6.31 8.65
CA ILE A 40 25.93 -6.58 7.84
C ILE A 40 26.03 -6.00 6.41
N ILE A 41 27.14 -5.36 6.04
CA ILE A 41 27.35 -4.85 4.67
C ILE A 41 27.54 -6.04 3.71
N PRO A 42 26.69 -6.23 2.69
CA PRO A 42 26.89 -7.26 1.69
C PRO A 42 28.23 -7.07 0.94
N PRO A 43 28.95 -8.15 0.59
CA PRO A 43 30.28 -8.07 -0.04
C PRO A 43 30.36 -7.08 -1.20
N GLU A 44 29.40 -7.09 -2.11
CA GLU A 44 29.32 -6.21 -3.28
C GLU A 44 29.22 -4.70 -2.95
N PHE A 45 28.91 -4.36 -1.70
CA PHE A 45 28.80 -2.98 -1.22
C PHE A 45 29.90 -2.58 -0.23
N GLN A 46 30.85 -3.46 0.06
CA GLN A 46 31.96 -3.18 0.95
C GLN A 46 33.03 -2.35 0.24
N GLN A 47 33.38 -1.21 0.82
CA GLN A 47 34.61 -0.49 0.53
C GLN A 47 35.53 -0.64 1.72
N ILE A 48 36.68 -1.29 1.51
CA ILE A 48 37.61 -1.66 2.57
C ILE A 48 38.92 -0.90 2.34
N GLU A 49 39.39 -0.24 3.39
CA GLU A 49 40.66 0.47 3.39
C GLU A 49 41.57 -0.11 4.49
N PHE A 50 42.82 -0.37 4.14
CA PHE A 50 43.87 -0.79 5.07
C PHE A 50 45.03 0.21 4.98
N ARG A 51 45.46 0.74 6.14
CA ARG A 51 46.48 1.81 6.22
C ARG A 51 46.20 3.02 5.30
N SER A 52 44.92 3.40 5.21
CA SER A 52 44.42 4.51 4.36
C SER A 52 44.54 4.29 2.86
N GLU A 53 44.82 3.07 2.41
CA GLU A 53 44.78 2.67 1.00
C GLU A 53 43.65 1.68 0.77
N GLU A 54 43.09 1.66 -0.43
CA GLU A 54 42.09 0.66 -0.83
C GLU A 54 42.69 -0.74 -0.70
N LEU A 55 41.93 -1.67 -0.12
CA LEU A 55 42.42 -3.03 0.09
C LEU A 55 42.79 -3.65 -1.27
N PRO A 56 44.02 -4.18 -1.44
CA PRO A 56 44.43 -4.76 -2.70
C PRO A 56 43.54 -5.94 -3.12
N ASP A 57 43.23 -6.03 -4.41
CA ASP A 57 42.55 -7.19 -5.01
C ASP A 57 43.56 -8.32 -5.24
N ASN A 58 44.11 -8.85 -4.15
CA ASN A 58 45.05 -9.97 -4.13
C ASN A 58 44.44 -11.18 -3.40
N LEU A 59 45.05 -12.36 -3.60
CA LEU A 59 44.52 -13.60 -3.02
C LEU A 59 44.54 -13.57 -1.48
N HIS A 60 45.52 -12.90 -0.88
CA HIS A 60 45.74 -12.80 0.56
C HIS A 60 45.97 -11.34 1.00
N PRO A 61 44.89 -10.54 1.16
CA PRO A 61 45.00 -9.09 1.38
C PRO A 61 45.58 -8.69 2.73
N LEU A 62 45.63 -9.61 3.68
CA LEU A 62 46.11 -9.37 5.03
C LEU A 62 47.46 -10.02 5.33
N GLU A 63 48.20 -10.50 4.32
CA GLU A 63 49.46 -11.22 4.54
C GLU A 63 50.51 -10.40 5.33
N SER A 64 50.48 -9.07 5.19
CA SER A 64 51.41 -8.14 5.87
C SER A 64 50.83 -7.46 7.12
N ILE A 65 49.69 -7.94 7.63
CA ILE A 65 49.01 -7.33 8.78
C ILE A 65 49.68 -7.71 10.10
N ASN A 66 49.76 -6.74 11.01
CA ASN A 66 50.20 -6.93 12.39
C ASN A 66 48.99 -7.02 13.33
N ASP A 67 49.23 -7.59 14.52
CA ASP A 67 48.24 -7.60 15.59
C ASP A 67 47.80 -6.17 15.98
N PHE A 68 46.50 -6.03 16.22
CA PHE A 68 45.80 -4.82 16.63
C PHE A 68 45.72 -3.71 15.58
N GLU A 69 46.04 -4.00 14.31
CA GLU A 69 45.75 -3.08 13.22
C GLU A 69 44.25 -3.03 12.89
N ASN A 70 43.86 -1.92 12.25
CA ASN A 70 42.49 -1.64 11.89
C ASN A 70 42.31 -1.74 10.37
N ILE A 71 41.20 -2.35 9.95
CA ILE A 71 40.64 -2.09 8.63
C ILE A 71 39.46 -1.14 8.77
N VAL A 72 39.36 -0.20 7.85
CA VAL A 72 38.25 0.74 7.74
C VAL A 72 37.28 0.20 6.71
N VAL A 73 36.01 0.08 7.08
CA VAL A 73 34.96 -0.42 6.19
C VAL A 73 33.87 0.63 6.09
N LYS A 74 33.41 0.90 4.87
CA LYS A 74 32.26 1.78 4.60
C LYS A 74 31.38 1.18 3.51
N HIS A 75 30.11 1.56 3.51
CA HIS A 75 29.20 1.15 2.46
C HIS A 75 29.40 2.02 1.21
N SER A 76 29.54 1.40 0.04
CA SER A 76 29.73 2.09 -1.25
C SER A 76 28.63 3.08 -1.62
N HIS A 77 27.43 2.96 -1.03
CA HIS A 77 26.27 3.81 -1.30
C HIS A 77 26.15 5.02 -0.36
N LEU A 78 27.14 5.29 0.51
CA LEU A 78 27.17 6.54 1.28
C LEU A 78 27.09 7.79 0.39
N CYS A 79 27.68 7.75 -0.81
CA CYS A 79 27.57 8.85 -1.77
C CYS A 79 26.12 9.03 -2.28
N HIS A 80 25.36 7.94 -2.44
CA HIS A 80 23.96 7.99 -2.85
C HIS A 80 23.06 8.61 -1.78
N TRP A 81 23.39 8.43 -0.50
CA TRP A 81 22.71 9.13 0.60
C TRP A 81 22.86 10.65 0.51
N ASN A 82 24.07 11.14 0.26
CA ASN A 82 24.31 12.58 0.10
C ASN A 82 23.59 13.15 -1.14
N ALA A 83 23.62 12.41 -2.26
CA ALA A 83 22.86 12.77 -3.45
C ALA A 83 21.35 12.80 -3.16
N TYR A 84 20.85 11.84 -2.39
CA TYR A 84 19.44 11.78 -1.97
C TYR A 84 19.04 13.02 -1.19
N LEU A 85 19.81 13.41 -0.17
CA LEU A 85 19.53 14.61 0.63
C LEU A 85 19.55 15.89 -0.22
N ASN A 86 20.43 15.98 -1.21
CA ASN A 86 20.45 17.10 -2.14
C ASN A 86 19.16 17.19 -2.96
N HIS A 87 18.63 16.06 -3.43
CA HIS A 87 17.36 16.02 -4.16
C HIS A 87 16.15 16.29 -3.25
N VAL A 88 16.16 15.81 -2.01
CA VAL A 88 15.14 16.19 -1.00
C VAL A 88 15.12 17.70 -0.79
N LYS A 89 16.30 18.32 -0.64
CA LYS A 89 16.42 19.77 -0.48
C LYS A 89 15.86 20.51 -1.69
N LYS A 90 16.30 20.13 -2.90
CA LYS A 90 15.78 20.72 -4.16
C LYS A 90 14.27 20.56 -4.29
N PHE A 91 13.72 19.40 -3.94
CA PHE A 91 12.27 19.17 -3.95
C PHE A 91 11.51 20.12 -3.03
N ASN A 92 12.03 20.37 -1.82
CA ASN A 92 11.40 21.26 -0.85
C ASN A 92 11.49 22.74 -1.25
N GLU A 93 12.57 23.14 -1.93
CA GLU A 93 12.83 24.53 -2.33
C GLU A 93 12.21 24.88 -3.70
N ALA A 94 11.92 23.88 -4.55
CA ALA A 94 11.41 24.08 -5.90
C ALA A 94 10.05 24.78 -5.94
N GLN A 95 9.99 25.87 -6.70
CA GLN A 95 8.76 26.57 -7.07
C GLN A 95 8.22 26.12 -8.43
N GLU A 96 9.10 25.69 -9.33
CA GLU A 96 8.75 25.18 -10.65
C GLU A 96 8.40 23.68 -10.58
N ASP A 97 7.28 23.30 -11.21
CA ASP A 97 6.78 21.93 -11.19
C ASP A 97 7.76 20.92 -11.81
N GLU A 98 8.42 21.27 -12.92
CA GLU A 98 9.40 20.38 -13.56
C GLU A 98 10.59 20.09 -12.65
N THR A 99 11.17 21.12 -12.02
CA THR A 99 12.28 20.97 -11.07
C THR A 99 11.86 20.14 -9.85
N LYS A 100 10.63 20.37 -9.37
CA LYS A 100 10.05 19.63 -8.25
C LYS A 100 9.87 18.15 -8.61
N GLN A 101 9.33 17.87 -9.79
CA GLN A 101 9.13 16.52 -10.30
C GLN A 101 10.46 15.78 -10.48
N ASN A 102 11.42 16.38 -11.19
CA ASN A 102 12.75 15.78 -11.42
C ASN A 102 13.49 15.49 -10.11
N SER A 103 13.35 16.37 -9.12
CA SER A 103 13.95 16.18 -7.79
C SER A 103 13.28 15.04 -7.02
N ALA A 104 11.94 14.97 -7.05
CA ALA A 104 11.19 13.89 -6.42
C ALA A 104 11.56 12.52 -7.02
N GLU A 105 11.60 12.41 -8.34
CA GLU A 105 11.97 11.17 -9.05
C GLU A 105 13.38 10.70 -8.70
N SER A 106 14.34 11.64 -8.71
CA SER A 106 15.74 11.33 -8.43
C SER A 106 15.92 10.87 -6.97
N ALA A 107 15.24 11.53 -6.04
CA ALA A 107 15.20 11.11 -4.64
C ALA A 107 14.58 9.71 -4.50
N GLN A 108 13.51 9.39 -5.24
CA GLN A 108 12.90 8.06 -5.23
C GLN A 108 13.85 6.96 -5.72
N ARG A 109 14.53 7.20 -6.84
CA ARG A 109 15.49 6.23 -7.40
C ARG A 109 16.63 5.96 -6.43
N LEU A 110 17.15 7.00 -5.77
CA LEU A 110 18.22 6.86 -4.77
C LEU A 110 17.71 6.15 -3.52
N TYR A 111 16.51 6.44 -3.05
CA TYR A 111 15.88 5.72 -1.95
C TYR A 111 15.75 4.23 -2.24
N ASN A 112 15.24 3.85 -3.42
CA ASN A 112 15.10 2.45 -3.82
C ASN A 112 16.46 1.73 -3.84
N LYS A 113 17.52 2.39 -4.36
CA LYS A 113 18.89 1.85 -4.33
C LYS A 113 19.42 1.64 -2.91
N LEU A 114 19.19 2.60 -2.01
CA LEU A 114 19.63 2.50 -0.61
C LEU A 114 18.87 1.38 0.12
N SER A 115 17.55 1.33 -0.04
CA SER A 115 16.71 0.28 0.56
C SER A 115 17.11 -1.12 0.09
N GLY A 116 17.32 -1.28 -1.22
CA GLY A 116 17.70 -2.57 -1.83
C GLY A 116 19.13 -3.03 -1.55
N SER A 117 19.98 -2.20 -0.92
CA SER A 117 21.39 -2.53 -0.64
C SER A 117 21.69 -2.81 0.83
N SER A 118 20.65 -2.97 1.67
CA SER A 118 20.79 -3.10 3.13
C SER A 118 21.40 -1.87 3.83
N PHE A 119 21.49 -0.74 3.13
CA PHE A 119 22.11 0.49 3.66
C PHE A 119 21.49 0.96 4.99
N PHE A 120 20.16 0.95 5.08
CA PHE A 120 19.43 1.37 6.28
C PHE A 120 19.55 0.37 7.44
N ILE A 121 19.90 -0.89 7.17
CA ILE A 121 20.19 -1.89 8.20
C ILE A 121 21.58 -1.64 8.79
N VAL A 122 22.56 -1.35 7.92
CA VAL A 122 23.94 -1.03 8.32
C VAL A 122 23.98 0.29 9.10
N TYR A 123 23.21 1.30 8.65
CA TYR A 123 23.11 2.63 9.27
C TYR A 123 21.66 2.96 9.68
N PRO A 124 21.16 2.42 10.81
CA PRO A 124 19.78 2.64 11.26
C PRO A 124 19.41 4.12 11.48
N TYR A 125 20.39 4.96 11.83
CA TYR A 125 20.16 6.40 11.98
C TYR A 125 19.62 7.06 10.69
N PHE A 126 20.13 6.64 9.53
CA PHE A 126 19.65 7.15 8.25
C PHE A 126 18.24 6.70 7.92
N ASP A 127 17.79 5.55 8.44
CA ASP A 127 16.41 5.05 8.27
C ASP A 127 15.39 5.99 8.95
N ILE A 128 15.74 6.45 10.16
CA ILE A 128 14.91 7.40 10.90
C ILE A 128 14.78 8.72 10.13
N ALA A 129 15.91 9.23 9.62
CA ALA A 129 15.95 10.46 8.84
C ALA A 129 15.19 10.31 7.51
N VAL A 130 15.40 9.21 6.78
CA VAL A 130 14.80 9.00 5.47
C VAL A 130 13.28 8.93 5.57
N THR A 131 12.75 8.27 6.60
CA THR A 131 11.30 8.17 6.80
C THR A 131 10.63 9.55 6.92
N LYS A 132 11.31 10.52 7.56
CA LYS A 132 10.80 11.89 7.69
C LYS A 132 10.84 12.65 6.36
N HIS A 133 11.93 12.49 5.61
CA HIS A 133 12.18 13.23 4.38
C HIS A 133 11.46 12.66 3.15
N HIS A 134 11.23 11.36 3.15
CA HIS A 134 10.73 10.65 1.98
C HIS A 134 9.21 10.72 1.85
N LYS A 135 8.48 10.74 2.97
CA LYS A 135 7.01 10.78 2.98
C LYS A 135 6.41 11.90 2.10
N PRO A 136 6.89 13.17 2.16
CA PRO A 136 6.39 14.23 1.28
C PRO A 136 6.68 14.00 -0.20
N ILE A 137 7.84 13.41 -0.52
CA ILE A 137 8.24 13.08 -1.88
C ILE A 137 7.33 11.99 -2.43
N SER A 138 7.11 10.94 -1.65
CA SER A 138 6.24 9.84 -2.03
C SER A 138 4.82 10.34 -2.33
N LYS A 139 4.22 11.12 -1.42
CA LYS A 139 2.91 11.74 -1.63
C LYS A 139 2.80 12.63 -2.88
N TYR A 140 3.90 13.28 -3.26
CA TYR A 140 3.93 14.06 -4.49
C TYR A 140 3.94 13.13 -5.71
N LEU A 141 4.75 12.08 -5.70
CA LEU A 141 4.87 11.13 -6.80
C LEU A 141 3.60 10.30 -7.03
N ASP A 142 2.83 10.00 -5.98
CA ASP A 142 1.54 9.27 -6.06
C ASP A 142 0.51 9.98 -6.93
N LYS A 143 0.69 11.28 -7.19
CA LYS A 143 -0.17 12.06 -8.09
C LYS A 143 0.09 11.80 -9.58
N HIS A 144 1.11 11.03 -9.91
CA HIS A 144 1.53 10.80 -11.30
C HIS A 144 1.31 9.34 -11.72
N ALA A 145 0.54 9.14 -12.79
CA ALA A 145 0.12 7.83 -13.32
C ALA A 145 1.27 6.81 -13.47
N ARG A 146 2.43 7.22 -13.99
CA ARG A 146 3.57 6.30 -14.19
C ARG A 146 4.03 5.57 -12.91
N TRP A 147 3.91 6.18 -11.72
CA TRP A 147 4.36 5.56 -10.47
C TRP A 147 3.37 4.50 -10.01
N ILE A 148 2.10 4.73 -10.30
CA ILE A 148 1.04 3.74 -10.19
C ILE A 148 1.32 2.58 -11.16
N GLU A 149 1.66 2.86 -12.42
CA GLU A 149 2.02 1.83 -13.41
C GLU A 149 3.23 0.99 -12.99
N ASP A 150 4.28 1.62 -12.45
CA ASP A 150 5.48 0.93 -11.99
C ASP A 150 5.19 0.01 -10.80
N ALA A 151 4.36 0.45 -9.84
CA ALA A 151 3.90 -0.39 -8.74
C ALA A 151 3.12 -1.61 -9.25
N VAL A 152 2.24 -1.40 -10.23
CA VAL A 152 1.41 -2.44 -10.85
C VAL A 152 2.28 -3.45 -11.59
N LYS A 153 3.23 -3.00 -12.42
CA LYS A 153 4.18 -3.86 -13.12
C LYS A 153 4.94 -4.74 -12.13
N ASN A 154 5.51 -4.13 -11.08
CA ASN A 154 6.28 -4.85 -10.08
C ASN A 154 5.44 -5.90 -9.36
N PHE A 155 4.23 -5.55 -8.91
CA PHE A 155 3.39 -6.47 -8.18
C PHE A 155 2.91 -7.63 -9.05
N PHE A 156 2.24 -7.37 -10.17
CA PHE A 156 1.65 -8.46 -10.95
C PHE A 156 2.72 -9.35 -11.60
N ALA A 157 3.89 -8.81 -11.96
CA ALA A 157 5.00 -9.63 -12.46
C ALA A 157 5.63 -10.52 -11.38
N LEU A 158 5.76 -10.02 -10.14
CA LEU A 158 6.53 -10.69 -9.08
C LEU A 158 5.70 -11.54 -8.13
N SER A 159 4.47 -11.14 -7.79
CA SER A 159 3.69 -11.75 -6.69
C SER A 159 2.46 -12.52 -7.15
N MET A 160 1.64 -11.97 -8.04
CA MET A 160 0.30 -12.54 -8.30
C MET A 160 0.29 -13.71 -9.29
N PHE A 161 1.19 -13.70 -10.28
CA PHE A 161 1.21 -14.70 -11.35
C PHE A 161 2.46 -15.61 -11.34
N ASN A 162 3.12 -15.79 -10.19
CA ASN A 162 4.24 -16.72 -10.03
C ASN A 162 5.31 -16.63 -11.15
N ARG A 163 5.68 -15.41 -11.57
CA ARG A 163 6.66 -15.14 -12.63
C ARG A 163 6.27 -15.59 -14.05
N GLN A 164 4.98 -15.78 -14.34
CA GLN A 164 4.49 -16.07 -15.70
C GLN A 164 4.60 -14.88 -16.68
N ASN A 165 5.32 -13.82 -16.30
CA ASN A 165 5.61 -12.60 -17.06
C ASN A 165 4.36 -12.07 -17.82
N PRO A 166 3.37 -11.52 -17.10
CA PRO A 166 2.14 -10.99 -17.70
C PRO A 166 2.44 -9.93 -18.77
N GLU A 167 1.63 -9.90 -19.82
CA GLU A 167 1.51 -8.72 -20.68
C GLU A 167 0.64 -7.69 -19.95
N ILE A 168 1.15 -6.46 -19.82
CA ILE A 168 0.51 -5.39 -19.05
C ILE A 168 0.34 -4.18 -19.96
N GLU A 169 -0.90 -3.78 -20.20
CA GLU A 169 -1.26 -2.58 -20.96
C GLU A 169 -1.96 -1.58 -20.05
N PHE A 170 -1.69 -0.29 -20.26
CA PHE A 170 -2.31 0.80 -19.51
C PHE A 170 -3.19 1.65 -20.44
N GLU A 171 -4.39 1.98 -19.98
CA GLU A 171 -5.24 3.01 -20.58
C GLU A 171 -5.21 4.22 -19.64
N GLU A 172 -4.85 5.39 -20.16
CA GLU A 172 -4.96 6.64 -19.41
C GLU A 172 -6.44 6.97 -19.17
N THR A 173 -6.80 7.23 -17.91
CA THR A 173 -8.08 7.86 -17.60
C THR A 173 -7.86 9.34 -17.34
N ILE A 174 -8.59 10.18 -18.09
CA ILE A 174 -8.64 11.62 -17.86
C ILE A 174 -9.54 11.86 -16.65
N SER A 175 -8.97 11.84 -15.44
CA SER A 175 -9.64 12.30 -14.23
C SER A 175 -8.91 13.51 -13.68
N GLU A 176 -9.61 14.63 -13.55
CA GLU A 176 -9.04 15.90 -13.05
C GLU A 176 -8.77 15.90 -11.54
N LYS A 177 -9.30 14.92 -10.79
CA LYS A 177 -9.29 14.93 -9.31
C LYS A 177 -8.28 13.98 -8.65
N LEU A 178 -8.10 12.77 -9.20
CA LEU A 178 -7.16 11.75 -8.72
C LEU A 178 -6.64 10.96 -9.92
N PRO A 179 -5.35 10.63 -10.00
CA PRO A 179 -4.83 9.75 -11.03
C PRO A 179 -5.46 8.37 -10.87
N ALA A 180 -6.34 8.03 -11.81
CA ALA A 180 -6.77 6.68 -12.05
C ALA A 180 -5.99 6.16 -13.27
N VAL A 181 -5.63 4.88 -13.25
CA VAL A 181 -5.10 4.18 -14.42
C VAL A 181 -5.95 2.95 -14.65
N ILE A 182 -6.28 2.63 -15.89
CA ILE A 182 -6.86 1.34 -16.19
C ILE A 182 -5.74 0.42 -16.65
N CYS A 183 -5.64 -0.76 -16.05
CA CYS A 183 -4.64 -1.76 -16.43
C CYS A 183 -5.34 -3.00 -16.96
N LYS A 184 -4.85 -3.52 -18.09
CA LYS A 184 -5.18 -4.83 -18.61
C LYS A 184 -3.99 -5.73 -18.43
N ILE A 185 -4.24 -6.89 -17.83
CA ILE A 185 -3.22 -7.89 -17.56
C ILE A 185 -3.61 -9.18 -18.26
N THR A 186 -2.79 -9.59 -19.23
CA THR A 186 -3.01 -10.81 -19.98
C THR A 186 -2.01 -11.88 -19.55
N VAL A 187 -2.53 -13.01 -19.05
CA VAL A 187 -1.75 -14.19 -18.67
C VAL A 187 -2.41 -15.42 -19.27
N ASN A 188 -1.66 -16.24 -20.01
CA ASN A 188 -2.16 -17.45 -20.67
C ASN A 188 -3.44 -17.22 -21.50
N SER A 189 -3.48 -16.12 -22.27
CA SER A 189 -4.62 -15.71 -23.10
C SER A 189 -5.89 -15.32 -22.33
N ILE A 190 -5.81 -15.16 -21.01
CA ILE A 190 -6.88 -14.60 -20.18
C ILE A 190 -6.51 -13.17 -19.82
N THR A 191 -7.36 -12.21 -20.18
CA THR A 191 -7.18 -10.80 -19.87
C THR A 191 -8.03 -10.40 -18.67
N HIS A 192 -7.39 -9.83 -17.66
CA HIS A 192 -8.01 -9.22 -16.50
C HIS A 192 -7.93 -7.71 -16.62
N LYS A 193 -9.04 -6.99 -16.38
CA LYS A 193 -9.08 -5.53 -16.40
C LYS A 193 -9.25 -4.98 -14.98
N TYR A 194 -8.39 -4.05 -14.59
CA TYR A 194 -8.37 -3.41 -13.27
C TYR A 194 -8.46 -1.89 -13.45
N LYS A 195 -9.37 -1.22 -12.72
CA LYS A 195 -9.26 0.24 -12.49
C LYS A 195 -8.40 0.44 -11.26
N ILE A 196 -7.38 1.28 -11.42
CA ILE A 196 -6.32 1.45 -10.45
C ILE A 196 -6.35 2.88 -9.90
N THR A 197 -6.77 3.03 -8.65
CA THR A 197 -7.02 4.31 -7.98
C THR A 197 -6.48 4.30 -6.56
N ALA A 198 -5.94 5.42 -6.10
CA ALA A 198 -5.59 5.64 -4.69
C ALA A 198 -6.85 5.57 -3.78
N LEU A 199 -6.70 5.07 -2.55
CA LEU A 199 -7.76 5.16 -1.53
C LEU A 199 -8.16 6.62 -1.28
N ASN A 200 -9.42 6.85 -0.92
CA ASN A 200 -9.87 8.18 -0.54
C ASN A 200 -9.06 8.68 0.66
N ASN A 201 -8.49 9.88 0.57
CA ASN A 201 -7.53 10.49 1.52
C ASN A 201 -6.08 9.96 1.52
N ALA A 202 -5.69 9.06 0.61
CA ALA A 202 -4.26 8.74 0.42
C ALA A 202 -3.46 10.04 0.26
N GLY A 203 -2.56 10.32 1.21
CA GLY A 203 -1.75 11.54 1.22
C GLY A 203 -2.31 12.77 1.97
N LYS A 204 -3.57 12.82 2.41
CA LYS A 204 -4.09 13.94 3.24
C LYS A 204 -3.79 13.69 4.72
N ILE A 205 -3.12 14.66 5.36
CA ILE A 205 -2.70 14.60 6.75
C ILE A 205 -3.87 15.05 7.65
N SER A 206 -4.43 14.15 8.45
CA SER A 206 -4.82 14.53 9.82
C SER A 206 -3.53 14.52 10.66
N GLN A 207 -3.28 15.57 11.44
CA GLN A 207 -1.95 15.98 11.94
C GLN A 207 -1.27 15.07 12.98
N ALA A 208 -1.59 13.77 13.10
CA ALA A 208 -1.00 12.96 14.18
C ALA A 208 -0.76 11.47 13.93
N SER A 209 -0.99 10.88 12.76
CA SER A 209 -0.73 9.43 12.57
C SER A 209 0.10 9.16 11.32
N ARG A 210 0.94 8.13 11.41
CA ARG A 210 1.85 7.81 10.31
C ARG A 210 1.15 7.13 9.15
N TRP A 211 -0.03 6.52 9.30
CA TRP A 211 -0.81 5.85 8.23
C TRP A 211 -2.32 6.05 8.46
N ASP A 212 -3.05 6.67 7.53
CA ASP A 212 -4.50 6.89 7.61
C ASP A 212 -5.25 6.09 6.53
N ASP A 213 -4.99 4.77 6.50
CA ASP A 213 -5.84 3.79 5.80
C ASP A 213 -7.08 3.50 6.67
N ASP A 214 -8.28 3.87 6.23
CA ASP A 214 -9.53 3.51 6.93
C ASP A 214 -9.73 1.99 6.78
N LEU A 215 -9.31 1.21 7.79
CA LEU A 215 -9.56 -0.24 7.87
C LEU A 215 -11.04 -0.59 7.61
N ILE A 216 -11.94 0.33 7.94
CA ILE A 216 -13.38 0.23 7.67
C ILE A 216 -13.68 0.27 6.16
N GLU A 217 -13.06 1.17 5.39
CA GLU A 217 -13.24 1.24 3.94
C GLU A 217 -12.75 -0.05 3.27
N LEU A 218 -11.56 -0.52 3.65
CA LEU A 218 -11.02 -1.80 3.17
C LEU A 218 -11.93 -2.98 3.53
N TYR A 219 -12.44 -3.00 4.76
CA TYR A 219 -13.41 -4.00 5.20
C TYR A 219 -14.68 -3.98 4.37
N CYS A 220 -15.25 -2.79 4.10
CA CYS A 220 -16.43 -2.64 3.24
C CYS A 220 -16.16 -3.19 1.84
N TYR A 221 -15.01 -2.89 1.24
CA TYR A 221 -14.65 -3.46 -0.06
C TYR A 221 -14.56 -5.00 -0.04
N LYS A 222 -13.92 -5.58 0.98
CA LYS A 222 -13.84 -7.03 1.15
C LYS A 222 -15.20 -7.67 1.43
N LEU A 223 -16.08 -6.99 2.15
CA LEU A 223 -17.44 -7.44 2.38
C LEU A 223 -18.23 -7.47 1.08
N LEU A 224 -18.20 -6.39 0.29
CA LEU A 224 -18.89 -6.29 -1.00
C LEU A 224 -18.37 -7.36 -1.98
N GLU A 225 -17.06 -7.59 -2.04
CA GLU A 225 -16.44 -8.70 -2.78
C GLU A 225 -17.02 -10.06 -2.33
N SER A 226 -17.08 -10.29 -1.01
CA SER A 226 -17.49 -11.58 -0.43
C SER A 226 -18.96 -11.95 -0.67
N ILE A 227 -19.82 -10.95 -0.92
CA ILE A 227 -21.25 -11.12 -1.21
C ILE A 227 -21.58 -10.99 -2.71
N GLY A 228 -20.55 -10.75 -3.54
CA GLY A 228 -20.67 -10.71 -5.01
C GLY A 228 -21.27 -9.42 -5.57
N VAL A 229 -21.32 -8.35 -4.77
CA VAL A 229 -21.85 -7.01 -5.17
C VAL A 229 -20.76 -5.93 -5.17
N GLY A 230 -19.52 -6.34 -4.97
CA GLY A 230 -18.33 -5.53 -5.12
C GLY A 230 -17.39 -6.18 -6.13
N PRO A 231 -16.39 -5.42 -6.58
CA PRO A 231 -15.31 -5.97 -7.40
C PRO A 231 -14.49 -7.04 -6.68
N ARG A 232 -13.67 -7.74 -7.45
CA ARG A 232 -12.52 -8.44 -6.87
C ARG A 232 -11.47 -7.42 -6.44
N ILE A 233 -11.01 -7.52 -5.21
CA ILE A 233 -10.10 -6.55 -4.61
C ILE A 233 -8.68 -7.12 -4.59
N VAL A 234 -7.77 -6.43 -5.29
CA VAL A 234 -6.32 -6.68 -5.23
C VAL A 234 -5.68 -5.49 -4.52
N ILE A 235 -4.77 -5.78 -3.59
CA ILE A 235 -3.98 -4.77 -2.89
C ILE A 235 -2.59 -4.76 -3.50
N ILE A 236 -2.17 -3.64 -4.08
CA ILE A 236 -0.82 -3.48 -4.64
C ILE A 236 0.01 -2.68 -3.65
N PRO A 237 1.08 -3.26 -3.09
CA PRO A 237 2.02 -2.52 -2.27
C PRO A 237 2.75 -1.51 -3.14
N HIS A 238 2.96 -0.33 -2.58
CA HIS A 238 3.55 0.80 -3.27
C HIS A 238 5.05 0.56 -3.61
N CYS A 239 5.52 1.04 -4.77
CA CYS A 239 6.94 0.97 -5.16
C CYS A 239 7.80 2.18 -4.69
N VAL A 240 7.11 3.12 -4.06
CA VAL A 240 7.59 4.35 -3.41
C VAL A 240 7.09 4.21 -1.98
N ALA A 241 7.81 4.64 -0.94
CA ALA A 241 7.39 4.38 0.45
C ALA A 241 6.17 5.22 0.90
N SER A 242 5.09 5.20 0.13
CA SER A 242 3.75 5.73 0.40
C SER A 242 2.77 4.59 0.71
N GLU A 243 1.61 4.97 1.24
CA GLU A 243 0.54 4.11 1.78
C GLU A 243 -0.07 3.15 0.72
N LEU A 244 -0.78 2.10 1.17
CA LEU A 244 -1.32 1.01 0.35
C LEU A 244 -2.44 1.47 -0.59
N ILE A 245 -2.49 0.94 -1.82
CA ILE A 245 -3.51 1.28 -2.82
C ILE A 245 -4.43 0.08 -3.13
N LEU A 246 -5.75 0.33 -3.31
CA LEU A 246 -6.84 -0.64 -3.45
C LEU A 246 -7.59 -0.54 -4.82
N TYR A 247 -7.97 -1.66 -5.46
CA TYR A 247 -8.45 -1.68 -6.88
C TYR A 247 -9.72 -2.49 -7.18
N ILE A 248 -10.50 -2.05 -8.19
CA ILE A 248 -11.95 -2.36 -8.38
C ILE A 248 -12.40 -2.36 -9.87
N GLY A 249 -13.33 -3.22 -10.36
CA GLY A 249 -13.97 -3.04 -11.71
C GLY A 249 -15.17 -3.97 -12.06
N THR A 250 -16.23 -3.49 -12.76
CA THR A 250 -17.57 -4.17 -12.99
C THR A 250 -18.47 -3.60 -14.17
N THR A 251 -19.65 -4.20 -14.53
CA THR A 251 -20.58 -3.86 -15.69
C THR A 251 -22.09 -4.31 -15.58
N THR A 252 -23.14 -3.63 -16.10
CA THR A 252 -24.59 -3.58 -15.63
C THR A 252 -25.78 -4.33 -16.34
N THR A 253 -26.86 -4.86 -15.64
CA THR A 253 -28.35 -4.51 -15.72
C THR A 253 -29.47 -5.43 -15.07
N GLU A 254 -30.21 -5.09 -13.98
CA GLU A 254 -31.73 -5.00 -13.79
C GLU A 254 -32.02 -3.93 -12.71
N ILE A 255 -32.99 -3.03 -12.93
CA ILE A 255 -32.91 -1.70 -12.29
C ILE A 255 -33.59 -1.62 -10.91
N THR A 256 -34.78 -2.18 -10.68
CA THR A 256 -35.56 -1.89 -9.46
C THR A 256 -35.04 -2.59 -8.20
N HIS A 257 -34.95 -3.93 -8.21
CA HIS A 257 -34.46 -4.69 -7.06
C HIS A 257 -33.03 -4.30 -6.70
N ALA A 258 -32.18 -4.14 -7.70
CA ALA A 258 -30.79 -3.80 -7.48
C ALA A 258 -30.59 -2.37 -6.97
N VAL A 259 -31.41 -1.39 -7.39
CA VAL A 259 -31.37 -0.04 -6.80
C VAL A 259 -31.74 -0.08 -5.31
N VAL A 260 -32.78 -0.83 -4.95
CA VAL A 260 -33.17 -0.98 -3.53
C VAL A 260 -32.07 -1.72 -2.74
N GLN A 261 -31.43 -2.73 -3.33
CA GLN A 261 -30.31 -3.45 -2.71
C GLN A 261 -29.05 -2.58 -2.54
N MET A 262 -28.71 -1.75 -3.53
CA MET A 262 -27.62 -0.76 -3.40
C MET A 262 -27.96 0.25 -2.30
N HIS A 263 -29.20 0.71 -2.24
CA HIS A 263 -29.66 1.66 -1.22
C HIS A 263 -29.55 1.06 0.18
N LEU A 264 -29.91 -0.21 0.35
CA LEU A 264 -29.73 -0.95 1.60
C LEU A 264 -28.26 -0.95 2.03
N LEU A 265 -27.35 -1.38 1.13
CA LEU A 265 -25.92 -1.45 1.42
C LEU A 265 -25.34 -0.08 1.77
N ALA A 266 -25.71 0.96 1.02
CA ALA A 266 -25.30 2.34 1.28
C ALA A 266 -25.65 2.79 2.70
N VAL A 267 -26.86 2.44 3.14
CA VAL A 267 -27.38 2.87 4.42
C VAL A 267 -26.78 2.07 5.58
N ILE A 268 -26.74 0.74 5.49
CA ILE A 268 -26.25 -0.10 6.60
C ILE A 268 -24.74 -0.01 6.78
N LEU A 269 -23.97 0.20 5.70
CA LEU A 269 -22.51 0.36 5.73
C LEU A 269 -22.07 1.83 5.78
N SER A 270 -23.01 2.78 5.75
CA SER A 270 -22.72 4.22 5.66
C SER A 270 -21.84 4.62 4.48
N LEU A 271 -22.16 4.11 3.29
CA LEU A 271 -21.50 4.49 2.03
C LEU A 271 -22.18 5.72 1.43
N CYS A 272 -21.37 6.68 1.02
CA CYS A 272 -21.74 7.89 0.30
C CYS A 272 -21.17 7.87 -1.12
N ASP A 273 -21.52 8.90 -1.91
CA ASP A 273 -21.00 9.12 -3.27
C ASP A 273 -21.32 7.99 -4.26
N ILE A 274 -22.47 7.36 -4.07
CA ILE A 274 -22.98 6.32 -4.96
C ILE A 274 -23.69 7.00 -6.14
N HIS A 275 -22.96 7.25 -7.22
CA HIS A 275 -23.47 7.74 -8.50
C HIS A 275 -23.13 6.77 -9.66
N GLU A 276 -23.55 7.11 -10.87
CA GLU A 276 -23.52 6.23 -12.05
C GLU A 276 -22.12 5.78 -12.50
N GLU A 277 -21.05 6.42 -12.01
CA GLU A 277 -19.67 6.00 -12.27
C GLU A 277 -19.11 5.09 -11.17
N ASN A 278 -19.72 5.17 -9.97
CA ASN A 278 -19.30 4.49 -8.75
C ASN A 278 -20.19 3.30 -8.41
N SER A 279 -21.29 3.10 -9.13
CA SER A 279 -22.16 1.95 -8.97
C SER A 279 -22.95 1.64 -10.22
N GLY A 280 -23.57 0.47 -10.20
CA GLY A 280 -24.40 0.01 -11.27
C GLY A 280 -24.91 -1.39 -10.97
N LEU A 281 -24.84 -2.23 -11.97
CA LEU A 281 -25.32 -3.60 -11.93
C LEU A 281 -24.18 -4.50 -12.43
N ASN A 282 -24.27 -5.82 -12.29
CA ASN A 282 -23.36 -6.78 -12.95
C ASN A 282 -24.03 -7.35 -14.24
N ALA A 283 -23.34 -8.23 -14.98
CA ALA A 283 -23.89 -8.85 -16.20
C ALA A 283 -25.09 -9.79 -15.93
N ASN A 284 -25.24 -10.23 -14.67
CA ASN A 284 -26.36 -11.03 -14.18
C ASN A 284 -27.42 -10.17 -13.49
N SER A 285 -27.40 -8.85 -13.72
CA SER A 285 -28.41 -7.95 -13.19
C SER A 285 -28.38 -7.68 -11.69
N ASP A 286 -27.41 -8.24 -10.96
CA ASP A 286 -27.23 -7.96 -9.53
C ASP A 286 -26.63 -6.54 -9.33
N PRO A 287 -26.85 -5.90 -8.17
CA PRO A 287 -26.23 -4.62 -7.85
C PRO A 287 -24.71 -4.72 -7.80
N ILE A 288 -24.05 -3.61 -8.14
CA ILE A 288 -22.62 -3.51 -7.96
C ILE A 288 -22.16 -2.13 -7.51
N ILE A 289 -21.29 -2.10 -6.51
CA ILE A 289 -20.69 -0.88 -5.96
C ILE A 289 -19.21 -0.92 -6.25
N LEU A 290 -18.73 0.09 -6.97
CA LEU A 290 -17.36 0.24 -7.44
C LEU A 290 -16.54 1.13 -6.52
N ASP A 291 -17.10 2.23 -6.07
CA ASP A 291 -16.36 3.21 -5.28
C ASP A 291 -17.33 3.90 -4.34
N PHE A 292 -16.82 4.43 -3.24
CA PHE A 292 -17.59 5.14 -2.24
C PHE A 292 -16.68 5.93 -1.32
N ILE A 293 -17.29 6.86 -0.60
CA ILE A 293 -16.69 7.48 0.58
C ILE A 293 -17.43 7.02 1.82
N MET A 294 -16.72 6.89 2.94
CA MET A 294 -17.35 6.60 4.23
C MET A 294 -18.13 7.82 4.74
N SER A 295 -19.29 7.56 5.33
CA SER A 295 -20.17 8.53 5.96
C SER A 295 -20.52 8.08 7.38
N ASN A 296 -21.37 8.85 8.06
CA ASN A 296 -21.91 8.48 9.36
C ASN A 296 -23.41 8.73 9.38
N TYR A 297 -24.17 7.74 8.91
CA TYR A 297 -25.62 7.82 8.92
C TYR A 297 -26.18 7.42 10.28
N ARG A 298 -26.92 8.36 10.88
CA ARG A 298 -27.81 8.05 12.00
C ARG A 298 -29.13 7.52 11.47
N ASP A 299 -29.72 6.58 12.22
CA ASP A 299 -31.02 5.95 11.94
C ASP A 299 -31.12 5.32 10.53
N PRO A 300 -30.37 4.23 10.29
CA PRO A 300 -30.30 3.59 8.97
C PRO A 300 -31.67 3.09 8.48
N LYS A 301 -32.51 2.52 9.35
CA LYS A 301 -33.83 2.01 8.94
C LYS A 301 -34.73 3.12 8.40
N ASN A 302 -34.81 4.24 9.10
CA ASN A 302 -35.60 5.40 8.66
C ASN A 302 -35.07 5.98 7.34
N ARG A 303 -33.75 6.15 7.23
CA ARG A 303 -33.13 6.62 5.98
C ARG A 303 -33.42 5.71 4.79
N PHE A 304 -33.30 4.40 4.95
CA PHE A 304 -33.60 3.45 3.88
C PHE A 304 -35.05 3.56 3.37
N LEU A 305 -35.99 3.79 4.30
CA LEU A 305 -37.41 3.86 3.97
C LEU A 305 -37.81 5.20 3.33
N TYR A 306 -37.15 6.30 3.69
CA TYR A 306 -37.65 7.65 3.37
C TYR A 306 -36.64 8.60 2.72
N ASP A 307 -35.34 8.33 2.77
CA ASP A 307 -34.29 9.19 2.19
C ASP A 307 -33.86 8.69 0.81
N ASN A 308 -34.49 9.16 -0.26
CA ASN A 308 -34.23 8.69 -1.62
C ASN A 308 -32.99 9.35 -2.27
N ASN A 309 -32.23 10.17 -1.54
CA ASN A 309 -31.12 10.94 -2.09
C ASN A 309 -29.73 10.36 -1.81
N ILE A 310 -29.66 9.27 -1.06
CA ILE A 310 -28.38 8.60 -0.73
C ILE A 310 -27.68 8.08 -1.98
N ILE A 311 -28.46 7.60 -2.96
CA ILE A 311 -27.94 7.31 -4.31
C ILE A 311 -28.07 8.57 -5.14
N CYS A 312 -26.94 9.11 -5.57
CA CYS A 312 -26.79 10.30 -6.39
C CYS A 312 -27.10 10.04 -7.88
N SER A 313 -28.25 9.41 -8.17
CA SER A 313 -28.75 9.19 -9.54
C SER A 313 -30.24 9.54 -9.61
N ILE A 314 -30.62 10.34 -10.60
CA ILE A 314 -32.02 10.72 -10.85
C ILE A 314 -32.87 9.46 -11.08
N ARG A 315 -32.35 8.51 -11.88
CA ARG A 315 -33.05 7.25 -12.17
C ARG A 315 -33.24 6.40 -10.92
N ALA A 316 -32.20 6.27 -10.10
CA ALA A 316 -32.30 5.53 -8.84
C ALA A 316 -33.30 6.19 -7.89
N ARG A 317 -33.30 7.52 -7.80
CA ARG A 317 -34.27 8.27 -7.00
C ARG A 317 -35.70 8.02 -7.46
N ASP A 318 -35.96 8.04 -8.76
CA ASP A 318 -37.29 7.78 -9.31
C ASP A 318 -37.76 6.35 -8.98
N VAL A 319 -36.86 5.37 -9.09
CA VAL A 319 -37.14 3.98 -8.71
C VAL A 319 -37.48 3.88 -7.22
N LEU A 320 -36.69 4.51 -6.35
CA LEU A 320 -36.95 4.52 -4.92
C LEU A 320 -38.31 5.19 -4.66
N LEU A 321 -38.55 6.41 -5.15
CA LEU A 321 -39.81 7.14 -4.96
C LEU A 321 -41.05 6.32 -5.34
N ASN A 322 -40.98 5.51 -6.38
CA ASN A 322 -42.08 4.68 -6.86
C ASN A 322 -42.16 3.29 -6.19
N CYS A 323 -41.19 2.92 -5.37
CA CYS A 323 -41.20 1.68 -4.60
C CYS A 323 -41.65 1.96 -3.16
N ASP A 324 -42.82 1.44 -2.77
CA ASP A 324 -43.37 1.64 -1.43
C ASP A 324 -42.50 0.99 -0.33
N SER A 325 -42.65 1.48 0.89
CA SER A 325 -41.84 1.05 2.04
C SER A 325 -41.97 -0.44 2.36
N THR A 326 -43.13 -1.05 2.12
CA THR A 326 -43.36 -2.48 2.37
C THR A 326 -42.58 -3.32 1.37
N THR A 327 -42.68 -2.98 0.08
CA THR A 327 -41.91 -3.63 -0.98
C THR A 327 -40.40 -3.46 -0.77
N ARG A 328 -39.95 -2.25 -0.40
CA ARG A 328 -38.53 -2.01 -0.09
C ARG A 328 -38.03 -2.89 1.06
N LEU A 329 -38.80 -2.97 2.15
CA LEU A 329 -38.42 -3.77 3.31
C LEU A 329 -38.37 -5.26 2.95
N GLN A 330 -39.29 -5.74 2.11
CA GLN A 330 -39.26 -7.13 1.64
C GLN A 330 -38.01 -7.42 0.81
N ILE A 331 -37.68 -6.54 -0.16
CA ILE A 331 -36.45 -6.66 -0.96
C ILE A 331 -35.21 -6.66 -0.05
N ALA A 332 -35.19 -5.80 0.97
CA ALA A 332 -34.08 -5.75 1.92
C ALA A 332 -33.93 -7.04 2.73
N LYS A 333 -35.03 -7.56 3.28
CA LYS A 333 -35.05 -8.84 4.01
C LYS A 333 -34.56 -10.00 3.13
N ASP A 334 -34.99 -10.04 1.87
CA ASP A 334 -34.57 -11.07 0.91
C ASP A 334 -33.09 -10.94 0.54
N ALA A 335 -32.58 -9.71 0.38
CA ALA A 335 -31.16 -9.47 0.11
C ALA A 335 -30.25 -9.88 1.28
N ILE A 336 -30.61 -9.50 2.51
CA ILE A 336 -29.88 -9.89 3.74
C ILE A 336 -29.75 -11.41 3.83
N ARG A 337 -30.83 -12.14 3.53
CA ARG A 337 -30.85 -13.61 3.50
C ARG A 337 -30.02 -14.17 2.34
N LYS A 338 -30.22 -13.67 1.11
CA LYS A 338 -29.49 -14.09 -0.10
C LYS A 338 -27.98 -13.98 0.10
N TRP A 339 -27.51 -12.88 0.67
CA TRP A 339 -26.08 -12.64 0.89
C TRP A 339 -25.52 -13.34 2.13
N ASN A 340 -26.38 -13.92 2.98
CA ASN A 340 -25.99 -14.44 4.28
C ASN A 340 -25.17 -13.41 5.08
N LEU A 341 -25.67 -12.16 5.11
CA LEU A 341 -24.85 -10.99 5.44
C LEU A 341 -24.24 -11.07 6.85
N MET A 342 -24.99 -11.56 7.83
CA MET A 342 -24.52 -11.70 9.22
C MET A 342 -23.28 -12.60 9.35
N ASP A 343 -23.28 -13.75 8.68
CA ASP A 343 -22.15 -14.68 8.65
C ASP A 343 -20.96 -14.10 7.88
N LYS A 344 -21.24 -13.40 6.77
CA LYS A 344 -20.20 -12.78 5.94
C LYS A 344 -19.45 -11.67 6.65
N LEU A 345 -20.12 -10.87 7.50
CA LEU A 345 -19.45 -9.87 8.33
C LEU A 345 -18.33 -10.49 9.19
N GLY A 346 -18.62 -11.61 9.87
CA GLY A 346 -17.62 -12.30 10.69
C GLY A 346 -16.48 -12.91 9.86
N LYS A 347 -16.81 -13.58 8.75
CA LYS A 347 -15.80 -14.23 7.89
C LYS A 347 -14.82 -13.24 7.27
N VAL A 348 -15.27 -12.05 6.91
CA VAL A 348 -14.39 -11.02 6.33
C VAL A 348 -13.43 -10.48 7.38
N LEU A 349 -13.88 -10.25 8.61
CA LEU A 349 -12.99 -9.88 9.72
C LEU A 349 -11.89 -10.94 9.94
N GLU A 350 -12.26 -12.22 9.95
CA GLU A 350 -11.30 -13.32 10.11
C GLU A 350 -10.27 -13.41 8.97
N LEU A 351 -10.68 -13.08 7.73
CA LEU A 351 -9.80 -13.05 6.57
C LEU A 351 -8.78 -11.90 6.69
N MET A 352 -9.26 -10.70 7.04
CA MET A 352 -8.39 -9.52 7.20
C MET A 352 -7.35 -9.70 8.31
N ASP A 353 -7.68 -10.43 9.39
CA ASP A 353 -6.73 -10.75 10.47
C ASP A 353 -5.61 -11.72 10.03
N LYS A 354 -5.85 -12.54 9.00
CA LYS A 354 -4.90 -13.54 8.47
C LYS A 354 -3.96 -13.00 7.41
N GLU A 355 -4.41 -12.03 6.61
CA GLU A 355 -3.67 -11.55 5.44
C GLU A 355 -2.57 -10.52 5.77
N ASP A 356 -2.24 -10.33 7.06
CA ASP A 356 -1.11 -9.52 7.57
C ASP A 356 -1.06 -8.06 7.05
N PHE A 357 -2.17 -7.57 6.48
CA PHE A 357 -2.24 -6.35 5.67
C PHE A 357 -1.77 -5.08 6.39
N CYS A 358 -1.81 -5.05 7.72
CA CYS A 358 -1.65 -3.83 8.49
C CYS A 358 -0.82 -4.00 9.79
N ARG A 359 -0.18 -5.15 10.04
CA ARG A 359 0.50 -5.39 11.34
C ARG A 359 1.69 -4.46 11.64
N LYS A 360 2.10 -3.64 10.68
CA LYS A 360 3.17 -2.65 10.89
C LYS A 360 2.66 -1.26 11.33
N MET A 361 1.34 -1.01 11.42
CA MET A 361 0.82 0.35 11.69
C MET A 361 1.05 0.80 13.13
N SER A 362 1.46 2.07 13.29
CA SER A 362 1.66 2.68 14.61
C SER A 362 0.38 2.77 15.47
N ASP A 363 -0.80 2.63 14.85
CA ASP A 363 -2.12 2.79 15.48
C ASP A 363 -3.09 1.63 15.17
N PHE A 364 -2.56 0.46 14.80
CA PHE A 364 -3.37 -0.68 14.36
C PHE A 364 -4.42 -1.09 15.39
N ASP A 365 -4.06 -1.13 16.68
CA ASP A 365 -4.96 -1.55 17.75
C ASP A 365 -6.19 -0.65 17.88
N LYS A 366 -6.01 0.68 17.76
CA LYS A 366 -7.12 1.63 17.80
C LYS A 366 -8.02 1.47 16.59
N LYS A 367 -7.44 1.39 15.38
CA LYS A 367 -8.23 1.21 14.16
C LYS A 367 -8.97 -0.13 14.14
N LYS A 368 -8.40 -1.17 14.74
CA LYS A 368 -9.06 -2.46 14.93
C LYS A 368 -10.29 -2.32 15.84
N GLN A 369 -10.17 -1.59 16.95
CA GLN A 369 -11.33 -1.30 17.82
C GLN A 369 -12.43 -0.51 17.09
N ASP A 370 -12.05 0.51 16.31
CA ASP A 370 -13.01 1.29 15.52
C ASP A 370 -13.71 0.41 14.46
N LEU A 371 -12.98 -0.50 13.82
CA LEU A 371 -13.54 -1.50 12.90
C LEU A 371 -14.49 -2.48 13.62
N ASP A 372 -14.10 -3.02 14.77
CA ASP A 372 -14.94 -3.94 15.55
C ASP A 372 -16.26 -3.26 15.94
N GLN A 373 -16.18 -2.01 16.42
CA GLN A 373 -17.35 -1.22 16.76
C GLN A 373 -18.23 -0.91 15.54
N PHE A 374 -17.62 -0.61 14.40
CA PHE A 374 -18.33 -0.44 13.13
C PHE A 374 -19.10 -1.72 12.76
N VAL A 375 -18.45 -2.88 12.80
CA VAL A 375 -19.10 -4.15 12.44
C VAL A 375 -20.25 -4.47 13.39
N GLU A 376 -20.11 -4.22 14.69
CA GLU A 376 -21.22 -4.37 15.65
C GLU A 376 -22.39 -3.44 15.34
N ASN A 377 -22.12 -2.19 14.94
CA ASN A 377 -23.18 -1.27 14.52
C ASN A 377 -23.91 -1.80 13.26
N VAL A 378 -23.17 -2.31 12.28
CA VAL A 378 -23.74 -2.92 11.07
C VAL A 378 -24.60 -4.14 11.44
N ARG A 379 -24.14 -5.01 12.35
CA ARG A 379 -24.92 -6.15 12.86
C ARG A 379 -26.23 -5.70 13.50
N SER A 380 -26.17 -4.69 14.36
CA SER A 380 -27.36 -4.13 15.01
C SER A 380 -28.37 -3.60 13.97
N ASN A 381 -27.89 -2.87 12.96
CA ASN A 381 -28.73 -2.35 11.88
C ASN A 381 -29.44 -3.49 11.13
N ILE A 382 -28.71 -4.54 10.74
CA ILE A 382 -29.28 -5.71 10.03
C ILE A 382 -30.38 -6.40 10.86
N VAL A 383 -30.17 -6.53 12.18
CA VAL A 383 -31.18 -7.07 13.09
C VAL A 383 -32.43 -6.19 13.10
N GLU A 384 -32.28 -4.87 13.06
CA GLU A 384 -33.40 -3.92 13.02
C GLU A 384 -34.25 -4.03 11.74
N PHE A 385 -33.61 -4.26 10.58
CA PHE A 385 -34.29 -4.57 9.32
C PHE A 385 -35.03 -5.92 9.33
N SER A 386 -34.60 -6.82 10.20
CA SER A 386 -35.19 -8.16 10.35
C SER A 386 -36.38 -8.17 11.33
N ARG A 387 -36.59 -7.10 12.10
CA ARG A 387 -37.75 -6.92 12.98
C ARG A 387 -38.93 -6.36 12.19
N ASP A 388 -40.10 -6.94 12.42
CA ASP A 388 -41.35 -6.58 11.75
C ASP A 388 -41.83 -5.16 12.06
#